data_AF-A0A1G2KXY9-F1
#
_entry.id   AF-A0A1G2KXY9-F1
#
_cell.length_a   1.000
_cell.length_b   1.000
_cell.length_c   1.000
_cell.angle_alpha   90.00
_cell.angle_beta   90.00
_cell.angle_gamma   90.00
#
_symmetry.space_group_name_H-M   'P 1'
#
loop_
_entity.id
_entity.type
_entity.pdbx_description
1 polymer ?
#
loop_
_entity_poly.entity_id
_entity_poly.type
_entity_poly.pdbx_seq_one_letter_code
_entity_poly.pdbx_strand_id
1 'polypeptide(L)'
;MLDPVIEAVAKDAAEKIDDNSLLTPVYKVIFFTTARHLASLLAGAEVANSSSPSAHLAEAIYKVSKKYGYWGAHQGELNYSITRFIQRVPQIMVKSGKWQKKDELRYWVYASTVSALTYAENHTADLNIGVEGVFEDIKDEYKWRVNRAYEMAQIRKSGDCYDTPWLMKQVEVVDESGTVIGYIDVAVERSEEVVSKDVLECQLVMRRKPQPSVSKIIG
;
A
#
# COMPACT_ATOMS: atom_id res chain seq x y z
N MET A 1 -12.15 -14.02 6.72
CA MET A 1 -12.59 -12.61 6.59
C MET A 1 -11.76 -11.81 7.58
N LEU A 2 -10.66 -11.21 7.12
CA LEU A 2 -9.72 -10.45 7.95
C LEU A 2 -10.10 -8.97 8.10
N ASP A 3 -10.85 -8.44 7.12
CA ASP A 3 -11.21 -7.02 7.03
C ASP A 3 -11.79 -6.40 8.31
N PRO A 4 -12.73 -7.04 9.05
CA PRO A 4 -13.25 -6.46 10.28
C PRO A 4 -12.19 -6.29 11.37
N VAL A 5 -11.22 -7.22 11.44
CA VAL A 5 -10.13 -7.17 12.41
C VAL A 5 -9.11 -6.11 11.99
N ILE A 6 -8.79 -6.05 10.69
CA ILE A 6 -7.92 -5.01 10.13
C ILE A 6 -8.51 -3.62 10.37
N GLU A 7 -9.83 -3.43 10.16
CA GLU A 7 -10.53 -2.17 10.42
C GLU A 7 -10.41 -1.75 11.90
N ALA A 8 -10.53 -2.71 12.83
CA ALA A 8 -10.40 -2.43 14.25
C ALA A 8 -8.99 -1.97 14.61
N VAL A 9 -7.95 -2.65 14.10
CA VAL A 9 -6.54 -2.23 14.31
C VAL A 9 -6.27 -0.87 13.65
N ALA A 10 -6.82 -0.62 12.46
CA ALA A 10 -6.65 0.66 11.76
C ALA A 10 -7.31 1.82 12.52
N LYS A 11 -8.48 1.60 13.12
CA LYS A 11 -9.14 2.60 13.98
C LYS A 11 -8.32 2.89 15.24
N ASP A 12 -7.89 1.84 15.95
CA ASP A 12 -7.03 1.98 17.14
C ASP A 12 -5.72 2.73 16.81
N ALA A 13 -5.12 2.47 15.66
CA ALA A 13 -3.95 3.21 15.19
C ALA A 13 -4.26 4.68 14.90
N ALA A 14 -5.35 4.96 14.16
CA ALA A 14 -5.75 6.33 13.82
C ALA A 14 -6.13 7.17 15.05
N GLU A 15 -6.68 6.53 16.09
CA GLU A 15 -6.95 7.18 17.38
C GLU A 15 -5.66 7.63 18.06
N LYS A 16 -4.57 6.85 17.96
CA LYS A 16 -3.26 7.14 18.56
C LYS A 16 -2.38 8.10 17.75
N ILE A 17 -2.74 8.41 16.50
CA ILE A 17 -2.02 9.34 15.65
C ILE A 17 -2.71 10.70 15.74
N ASP A 18 -2.17 11.58 16.59
CA ASP A 18 -2.67 12.94 16.74
C ASP A 18 -1.90 13.95 15.90
N ASP A 19 -0.64 13.66 15.60
CA ASP A 19 0.17 14.39 14.65
C ASP A 19 1.03 13.43 13.80
N ASN A 20 1.59 13.97 12.72
CA ASN A 20 2.29 13.20 11.70
C ASN A 20 3.53 12.46 12.23
N SER A 21 4.16 12.94 13.32
CA SER A 21 5.33 12.31 13.93
C SER A 21 5.00 10.98 14.61
N LEU A 22 3.73 10.76 14.99
CA LEU A 22 3.30 9.55 15.67
C LEU A 22 3.01 8.38 14.73
N LEU A 23 2.93 8.61 13.42
CA LEU A 23 2.62 7.55 12.46
C LEU A 23 3.68 6.43 12.48
N THR A 24 4.96 6.80 12.43
CA THR A 24 6.07 5.83 12.46
C THR A 24 6.09 5.00 13.75
N PRO A 25 6.12 5.56 14.98
CA PRO A 25 6.15 4.75 16.19
C PRO A 25 4.91 3.86 16.35
N VAL A 26 3.72 4.35 15.98
CA VAL A 26 2.48 3.54 16.04
C VAL A 26 2.56 2.35 15.07
N TYR A 27 2.96 2.58 13.82
CA TYR A 27 3.08 1.52 12.82
C TYR A 27 4.15 0.50 13.21
N LYS A 28 5.32 0.95 13.70
CA LYS A 28 6.40 0.07 14.17
C LYS A 28 5.88 -0.93 15.22
N VAL A 29 5.17 -0.42 16.22
CA VAL A 29 4.60 -1.26 17.28
C VAL A 29 3.62 -2.27 16.69
N ILE A 30 2.67 -1.83 15.85
CA ILE A 30 1.65 -2.71 15.28
C ILE A 30 2.26 -3.81 14.41
N PHE A 31 3.17 -3.48 13.50
CA PHE A 31 3.77 -4.44 12.58
C PHE A 31 4.59 -5.49 13.33
N PHE A 32 5.48 -5.03 14.20
CA PHE A 32 6.35 -5.90 14.98
C PHE A 32 5.58 -6.79 15.95
N THR A 33 4.63 -6.23 16.71
CA THR A 33 3.84 -7.02 17.68
C THR A 33 2.94 -8.04 17.00
N THR A 34 2.32 -7.69 15.85
CA THR A 34 1.53 -8.64 15.05
C THR A 34 2.39 -9.80 14.59
N ALA A 35 3.58 -9.53 14.04
CA ALA A 35 4.51 -10.57 13.58
C ALA A 35 4.99 -11.48 14.73
N ARG A 36 5.32 -10.91 15.90
CA ARG A 36 5.74 -11.69 17.07
C ARG A 36 4.63 -12.58 17.63
N HIS A 37 3.41 -12.06 17.71
CA HIS A 37 2.26 -12.86 18.13
C HIS A 37 1.99 -14.00 17.13
N LEU A 38 2.08 -13.71 15.83
CA LEU A 38 1.91 -14.72 14.79
C LEU A 38 2.99 -15.82 14.89
N ALA A 39 4.26 -15.46 15.08
CA ALA A 39 5.35 -16.41 15.29
C ALA A 39 5.10 -17.30 16.52
N SER A 40 4.63 -16.71 17.62
CA SER A 40 4.32 -17.47 18.84
C SER A 40 3.19 -18.49 18.60
N LEU A 41 2.12 -18.10 17.89
CA LEU A 41 1.02 -18.99 17.55
C LEU A 41 1.44 -20.13 16.61
N LEU A 42 2.34 -19.85 15.66
CA LEU A 42 2.92 -20.84 14.76
C LEU A 42 3.83 -21.83 15.50
N ALA A 43 4.53 -21.38 16.55
CA ALA A 43 5.31 -22.22 17.45
C ALA A 43 4.46 -23.04 18.44
N GLY A 44 3.12 -22.91 18.39
CA GLY A 44 2.21 -23.68 19.23
C GLY A 44 1.85 -23.03 20.55
N ALA A 45 2.16 -21.73 20.74
CA ALA A 45 1.67 -20.99 21.90
C ALA A 45 0.13 -20.93 21.87
N GLU A 46 -0.47 -20.96 23.06
CA GLU A 46 -1.90 -20.72 23.19
C GLU A 46 -2.24 -19.27 22.86
N VAL A 47 -3.46 -19.06 22.37
CA VAL A 47 -4.01 -17.71 22.20
C VAL A 47 -4.14 -17.10 23.58
N ALA A 48 -3.22 -16.20 23.93
CA ALA A 48 -3.37 -15.41 25.14
C ALA A 48 -4.66 -14.57 25.05
N ASN A 49 -5.43 -14.49 26.14
CA ASN A 49 -6.53 -13.54 26.31
C ASN A 49 -5.98 -12.10 26.37
N SER A 50 -5.45 -11.63 25.25
CA SER A 50 -4.87 -10.31 25.09
C SER A 50 -5.91 -9.37 24.53
N SER A 51 -6.14 -8.23 25.18
CA SER A 51 -6.98 -7.16 24.65
C SER A 51 -6.29 -6.36 23.54
N SER A 52 -5.07 -6.73 23.13
CA SER A 52 -4.30 -6.00 22.12
C SER A 52 -4.86 -6.22 20.71
N PRO A 53 -5.20 -5.16 19.95
CA PRO A 53 -5.64 -5.28 18.56
C PRO A 53 -4.65 -6.06 17.67
N SER A 54 -3.35 -5.89 17.88
CA SER A 54 -2.31 -6.62 17.14
C SER A 54 -2.30 -8.12 17.44
N ALA A 55 -2.63 -8.52 18.68
CA ALA A 55 -2.76 -9.93 19.04
C ALA A 55 -3.99 -10.57 18.38
N HIS A 56 -5.12 -9.86 18.36
CA HIS A 56 -6.32 -10.31 17.64
C HIS A 56 -6.09 -10.43 16.13
N LEU A 57 -5.33 -9.50 15.53
CA LEU A 57 -4.97 -9.59 14.12
C LEU A 57 -4.10 -10.81 13.84
N ALA A 58 -3.07 -11.05 14.65
CA ALA A 58 -2.21 -12.23 14.52
C ALA A 58 -3.00 -13.54 14.66
N GLU A 59 -3.94 -13.60 15.62
CA GLU A 59 -4.83 -14.75 15.79
C GLU A 59 -5.74 -14.95 14.58
N ALA A 60 -6.31 -13.87 14.03
CA ALA A 60 -7.15 -13.94 12.84
C ALA A 60 -6.36 -14.44 11.62
N ILE A 61 -5.14 -13.94 11.41
CA ILE A 61 -4.21 -14.40 10.37
C ILE A 61 -3.90 -15.89 10.55
N TYR A 62 -3.57 -16.31 11.77
CA TYR A 62 -3.28 -17.70 12.09
C TYR A 62 -4.48 -18.63 11.81
N LYS A 63 -5.68 -18.24 12.24
CA LYS A 63 -6.92 -19.01 12.01
C LYS A 63 -7.26 -19.13 10.53
N VAL A 64 -7.03 -18.08 9.75
CA VAL A 64 -7.30 -18.08 8.30
C VAL A 64 -6.23 -18.90 7.57
N SER A 65 -4.95 -18.68 7.84
CA SER A 65 -3.84 -19.41 7.23
C SER A 65 -3.92 -20.93 7.43
N LYS A 66 -4.34 -21.39 8.62
CA LYS A 66 -4.56 -22.82 8.90
C LYS A 66 -5.54 -23.50 7.94
N LYS A 67 -6.50 -22.77 7.36
CA LYS A 67 -7.49 -23.33 6.43
C LYS A 67 -6.88 -23.72 5.09
N TYR A 68 -5.76 -23.12 4.72
CA TYR A 68 -5.11 -23.35 3.42
C TYR A 68 -4.16 -24.56 3.43
N GLY A 69 -3.70 -25.01 4.59
CA GLY A 69 -2.96 -26.28 4.73
C GLY A 69 -1.54 -26.29 4.17
N TYR A 70 -0.92 -25.13 3.86
CA TYR A 70 0.48 -25.03 3.44
C TYR A 70 1.24 -23.98 4.26
N TRP A 71 2.56 -24.17 4.39
CA TRP A 71 3.41 -23.39 5.31
C TRP A 71 3.37 -21.88 5.03
N GLY A 72 3.43 -21.44 3.78
CA GLY A 72 3.46 -20.00 3.44
C GLY A 72 2.13 -19.25 3.57
N ALA A 73 1.03 -19.89 4.00
CA ALA A 73 -0.28 -19.25 4.01
C ALA A 73 -0.33 -18.04 4.97
N HIS A 74 0.37 -18.09 6.10
CA HIS A 74 0.41 -16.95 7.03
C HIS A 74 1.15 -15.74 6.45
N GLN A 75 2.10 -15.94 5.54
CA GLN A 75 2.82 -14.86 4.86
C GLN A 75 1.87 -14.07 3.95
N GLY A 76 1.05 -14.78 3.15
CA GLY A 76 0.06 -14.14 2.27
C GLY A 76 -1.01 -13.38 3.05
N GLU A 77 -1.52 -13.97 4.12
CA GLU A 77 -2.53 -13.31 4.96
C GLU A 77 -1.95 -12.12 5.76
N LEU A 78 -0.68 -12.19 6.17
CA LEU A 78 0.03 -11.06 6.77
C LEU A 78 0.23 -9.93 5.74
N ASN A 79 0.68 -10.26 4.53
CA ASN A 79 0.83 -9.29 3.44
C ASN A 79 -0.47 -8.53 3.21
N TYR A 80 -1.56 -9.28 2.97
CA TYR A 80 -2.88 -8.69 2.78
C TYR A 80 -3.26 -7.78 3.95
N SER A 81 -3.10 -8.26 5.18
CA SER A 81 -3.52 -7.53 6.38
C SER A 81 -2.80 -6.20 6.54
N ILE A 82 -1.47 -6.21 6.40
CA ILE A 82 -0.65 -5.01 6.59
C ILE A 82 -0.86 -4.03 5.43
N THR A 83 -0.95 -4.53 4.18
CA THR A 83 -1.27 -3.71 3.00
C THR A 83 -2.62 -3.01 3.13
N ARG A 84 -3.66 -3.72 3.61
CA ARG A 84 -4.97 -3.11 3.85
C ARG A 84 -4.94 -2.13 5.02
N PHE A 85 -4.20 -2.44 6.10
CA PHE A 85 -4.03 -1.55 7.23
C PHE A 85 -3.40 -0.20 6.82
N ILE A 86 -2.30 -0.20 6.07
CA ILE A 86 -1.61 1.04 5.65
C ILE A 86 -2.44 1.89 4.69
N GLN A 87 -3.36 1.28 3.95
CA GLN A 87 -4.35 1.99 3.14
C GLN A 87 -5.45 2.59 4.01
N ARG A 88 -5.86 1.87 5.05
CA ARG A 88 -7.06 2.19 5.82
C ARG A 88 -6.85 3.31 6.83
N VAL A 89 -5.70 3.36 7.50
CA VAL A 89 -5.40 4.41 8.46
C VAL A 89 -5.49 5.81 7.83
N PRO A 90 -4.84 6.13 6.69
CA PRO A 90 -5.00 7.43 6.02
C PRO A 90 -6.45 7.79 5.70
N GLN A 91 -7.24 6.82 5.21
CA GLN A 91 -8.65 7.03 4.92
C GLN A 91 -9.46 7.38 6.17
N ILE A 92 -9.15 6.76 7.32
CA ILE A 92 -9.79 7.07 8.61
C ILE A 92 -9.36 8.46 9.08
N MET A 93 -8.08 8.81 8.96
CA MET A 93 -7.54 10.12 9.34
C MET A 93 -8.19 11.27 8.54
N VAL A 94 -8.39 11.08 7.23
CA VAL A 94 -9.12 12.04 6.39
C VAL A 94 -10.60 12.08 6.72
N LYS A 95 -11.25 10.91 6.86
CA LYS A 95 -12.69 10.84 7.17
C LYS A 95 -13.03 11.48 8.53
N SER A 96 -12.13 11.37 9.51
CA SER A 96 -12.27 11.98 10.83
C SER A 96 -11.89 13.46 10.86
N GLY A 97 -11.38 14.03 9.76
CA GLY A 97 -10.95 15.41 9.67
C GLY A 97 -9.61 15.71 10.33
N LYS A 98 -8.89 14.69 10.86
CA LYS A 98 -7.54 14.86 11.40
C LYS A 98 -6.54 15.27 10.30
N TRP A 99 -6.74 14.78 9.07
CA TRP A 99 -5.96 15.18 7.90
C TRP A 99 -6.84 15.83 6.82
N GLN A 100 -6.25 16.73 6.02
CA GLN A 100 -6.93 17.24 4.83
C GLN A 100 -7.01 16.14 3.77
N LYS A 101 -8.05 16.14 2.92
CA LYS A 101 -8.20 15.15 1.83
C LYS A 101 -6.97 15.03 0.94
N LYS A 102 -6.30 16.16 0.67
CA LYS A 102 -5.08 16.20 -0.13
C LYS A 102 -3.89 15.48 0.54
N ASP A 103 -3.96 15.23 1.84
CA ASP A 103 -2.88 14.65 2.63
C ASP A 103 -3.00 13.13 2.82
N GLU A 104 -4.06 12.50 2.28
CA GLU A 104 -4.27 11.04 2.31
C GLU A 104 -3.07 10.26 1.74
N LEU A 105 -2.43 10.81 0.69
CA LEU A 105 -1.29 10.24 -0.01
C LEU A 105 -0.18 11.28 -0.15
N ARG A 106 0.59 11.47 0.92
CA ARG A 106 1.74 12.39 0.95
C ARG A 106 3.04 11.65 1.11
N TYR A 107 4.12 12.26 0.61
CA TYR A 107 5.47 11.77 0.79
C TYR A 107 5.80 11.44 2.24
N TRP A 108 5.39 12.28 3.20
CA TRP A 108 5.69 12.02 4.60
C TRP A 108 4.93 10.81 5.16
N VAL A 109 3.71 10.53 4.71
CA VAL A 109 2.97 9.29 5.04
C VAL A 109 3.71 8.10 4.46
N TYR A 110 4.17 8.23 3.21
CA TYR A 110 4.97 7.22 2.54
C TYR A 110 6.26 6.91 3.30
N ALA A 111 7.09 7.93 3.54
CA ALA A 111 8.38 7.80 4.21
C ALA A 111 8.23 7.22 5.63
N SER A 112 7.21 7.68 6.36
CA SER A 112 6.93 7.19 7.72
C SER A 112 6.49 5.73 7.73
N THR A 113 5.69 5.31 6.73
CA THR A 113 5.25 3.92 6.54
C THR A 113 6.42 3.02 6.15
N VAL A 114 7.25 3.44 5.18
CA VAL A 114 8.46 2.71 4.78
C VAL A 114 9.42 2.54 5.95
N SER A 115 9.65 3.58 6.74
CA SER A 115 10.48 3.49 7.95
C SER A 115 9.96 2.45 8.96
N ALA A 116 8.63 2.35 9.11
CA ALA A 116 8.03 1.34 9.98
C ALA A 116 8.12 -0.09 9.40
N LEU A 117 7.93 -0.25 8.09
CA LEU A 117 8.11 -1.54 7.40
C LEU A 117 9.56 -2.03 7.48
N THR A 118 10.54 -1.17 7.21
CA THR A 118 11.97 -1.50 7.34
C THR A 118 12.35 -1.84 8.77
N TYR A 119 11.75 -1.17 9.76
CA TYR A 119 11.95 -1.56 11.15
C TYR A 119 11.41 -2.96 11.43
N ALA A 120 10.19 -3.28 10.98
CA ALA A 120 9.58 -4.59 11.17
C ALA A 120 10.39 -5.69 10.46
N GLU A 121 10.77 -5.48 9.19
CA GLU A 121 11.69 -6.32 8.41
C GLU A 121 12.92 -6.71 9.25
N ASN A 122 13.68 -5.71 9.71
CA ASN A 122 14.92 -5.93 10.47
C ASN A 122 14.70 -6.61 11.83
N HIS A 123 13.60 -6.33 12.53
CA HIS A 123 13.33 -6.85 13.88
C HIS A 123 12.51 -8.13 13.87
N THR A 124 12.25 -8.72 12.71
CA THR A 124 11.52 -9.99 12.59
C THR A 124 12.32 -11.09 11.88
N ALA A 125 13.52 -10.78 11.40
CA ALA A 125 14.40 -11.72 10.72
C ALA A 125 14.76 -12.95 11.57
N ASP A 126 14.80 -12.80 12.90
CA ASP A 126 15.09 -13.88 13.85
C ASP A 126 13.87 -14.76 14.18
N LEU A 127 12.66 -14.39 13.73
CA LEU A 127 11.45 -15.17 13.99
C LEU A 127 11.38 -16.47 13.18
N ASN A 128 12.19 -16.61 12.13
CA ASN A 128 12.29 -17.82 11.29
C ASN A 128 10.94 -18.32 10.73
N ILE A 129 10.02 -17.39 10.44
CA ILE A 129 8.71 -17.68 9.81
C ILE A 129 8.53 -16.98 8.46
N GLY A 130 9.59 -16.36 7.92
CA GLY A 130 9.61 -15.72 6.61
C GLY A 130 8.79 -14.43 6.51
N VAL A 131 8.51 -13.77 7.64
CA VAL A 131 7.69 -12.53 7.66
C VAL A 131 8.52 -11.28 7.39
N GLU A 132 9.82 -11.34 7.56
CA GLU A 132 10.76 -10.29 7.17
C GLU A 132 10.65 -9.98 5.67
N GLY A 133 10.66 -11.00 4.82
CA GLY A 133 10.47 -10.85 3.38
C GLY A 133 9.07 -10.36 2.99
N VAL A 134 8.06 -10.57 3.86
CA VAL A 134 6.72 -10.00 3.64
C VAL A 134 6.73 -8.49 3.81
N PHE A 135 7.44 -7.96 4.82
CA PHE A 135 7.55 -6.51 5.01
C PHE A 135 8.35 -5.83 3.90
N GLU A 136 9.37 -6.50 3.37
CA GLU A 136 10.09 -6.05 2.19
C GLU A 136 9.19 -5.98 0.95
N ASP A 137 8.41 -7.04 0.68
CA ASP A 137 7.49 -7.08 -0.45
C ASP A 137 6.42 -5.98 -0.36
N ILE A 138 5.82 -5.77 0.82
CA ILE A 138 4.84 -4.68 1.04
C ILE A 138 5.49 -3.31 0.76
N LYS A 139 6.73 -3.09 1.19
CA LYS A 139 7.47 -1.84 0.94
C LYS A 139 7.61 -1.57 -0.56
N ASP A 140 7.97 -2.59 -1.33
CA ASP A 140 8.10 -2.50 -2.78
C ASP A 140 6.75 -2.29 -3.45
N GLU A 141 5.73 -3.06 -3.08
CA GLU A 141 4.37 -2.88 -3.60
C GLU A 141 3.83 -1.48 -3.29
N TYR A 142 4.10 -0.94 -2.11
CA TYR A 142 3.64 0.38 -1.70
C TYR A 142 4.32 1.50 -2.50
N LYS A 143 5.62 1.35 -2.81
CA LYS A 143 6.33 2.24 -3.73
C LYS A 143 5.67 2.22 -5.12
N TRP A 144 5.44 1.03 -5.67
CA TRP A 144 4.90 0.87 -7.02
C TRP A 144 3.43 1.28 -7.17
N ARG A 145 2.58 0.93 -6.20
CA ARG A 145 1.12 1.10 -6.30
C ARG A 145 0.61 2.43 -5.74
N VAL A 146 1.34 3.04 -4.81
CA VAL A 146 0.86 4.23 -4.08
C VAL A 146 1.76 5.43 -4.27
N ASN A 147 3.09 5.30 -4.10
CA ASN A 147 3.99 6.44 -4.22
C ASN A 147 4.15 6.94 -5.66
N ARG A 148 4.00 6.04 -6.65
CA ARG A 148 4.18 6.36 -8.07
C ARG A 148 3.35 7.56 -8.54
N ALA A 149 2.08 7.64 -8.15
CA ALA A 149 1.24 8.78 -8.53
C ALA A 149 1.71 10.11 -7.91
N TYR A 150 2.28 10.07 -6.70
CA TYR A 150 2.87 11.24 -6.06
C TYR A 150 4.20 11.64 -6.72
N GLU A 151 5.08 10.67 -7.03
CA GLU A 151 6.30 10.89 -7.80
C GLU A 151 5.97 11.52 -9.16
N MET A 152 4.94 11.03 -9.84
CA MET A 152 4.47 11.62 -11.09
C MET A 152 4.08 13.09 -10.93
N ALA A 153 3.40 13.43 -9.84
CA ALA A 153 3.05 14.81 -9.53
C ALA A 153 4.29 15.68 -9.19
N GLN A 154 5.33 15.12 -8.57
CA GLN A 154 6.59 15.84 -8.31
C GLN A 154 7.40 16.04 -9.58
N ILE A 155 7.55 15.02 -10.44
CA ILE A 155 8.19 15.14 -11.75
C ILE A 155 7.59 16.33 -12.52
N ARG A 156 6.26 16.44 -12.58
CA ARG A 156 5.60 17.57 -13.25
C ARG A 156 5.84 18.94 -12.59
N LYS A 157 6.07 18.95 -11.28
CA LYS A 157 6.25 20.19 -10.51
C LYS A 157 7.70 20.68 -10.55
N SER A 158 8.67 19.77 -10.51
CA SER A 158 10.08 20.09 -10.26
C SER A 158 11.09 19.40 -11.20
N GLY A 159 10.65 18.58 -12.17
CA GLY A 159 11.53 17.90 -13.13
C GLY A 159 12.45 16.85 -12.52
N ASP A 160 12.01 16.21 -11.44
CA ASP A 160 12.81 15.23 -10.67
C ASP A 160 12.93 13.88 -11.40
N CYS A 161 13.92 13.74 -12.28
CA CYS A 161 14.10 12.59 -13.18
C CYS A 161 15.49 11.95 -13.05
N TYR A 162 15.57 10.61 -13.10
CA TYR A 162 16.83 9.85 -13.17
C TYR A 162 17.28 9.66 -14.63
N ASP A 163 18.57 9.82 -14.91
CA ASP A 163 19.14 9.66 -16.26
C ASP A 163 19.72 8.24 -16.47
N THR A 164 19.10 7.46 -17.34
CA THR A 164 19.57 6.12 -17.77
C THR A 164 19.28 5.91 -19.27
N PRO A 165 19.79 4.84 -19.93
CA PRO A 165 19.51 4.56 -21.34
C PRO A 165 18.01 4.43 -21.66
N TRP A 166 17.21 4.05 -20.66
CA TRP A 166 15.75 4.03 -20.73
C TRP A 166 15.20 5.09 -19.77
N LEU A 167 14.37 5.97 -20.29
CA LEU A 167 13.72 7.02 -19.52
C LEU A 167 12.27 6.61 -19.26
N MET A 168 11.82 6.81 -18.02
CA MET A 168 10.39 6.79 -17.72
C MET A 168 9.84 8.18 -17.99
N LYS A 169 8.92 8.30 -18.94
CA LYS A 169 8.27 9.56 -19.31
C LYS A 169 6.78 9.47 -19.10
N GLN A 170 6.13 10.61 -18.91
CA GLN A 170 4.69 10.67 -18.77
C GLN A 170 4.02 10.94 -20.11
N VAL A 171 2.87 10.31 -20.31
CA VAL A 171 1.96 10.58 -21.42
C VAL A 171 0.60 10.96 -20.85
N GLU A 172 -0.01 12.01 -21.42
CA GLU A 172 -1.35 12.40 -21.05
C GLU A 172 -2.36 11.35 -21.50
N VAL A 173 -3.26 10.99 -20.58
CA VAL A 173 -4.42 10.17 -20.88
C VAL A 173 -5.62 11.10 -20.97
N VAL A 174 -6.23 11.16 -22.14
CA VAL A 174 -7.39 12.00 -22.42
C VAL A 174 -8.66 11.17 -22.66
N ASP A 175 -9.81 11.75 -22.31
CA ASP A 175 -11.10 11.22 -22.75
C ASP A 175 -11.38 11.57 -24.22
N GLU A 176 -12.54 11.14 -24.73
CA GLU A 176 -12.96 11.39 -26.12
C GLU A 176 -13.16 12.88 -26.45
N SER A 177 -13.28 13.75 -25.44
CA SER A 177 -13.39 15.20 -25.59
C SER A 177 -12.03 15.91 -25.61
N GLY A 178 -10.93 15.18 -25.41
CA GLY A 178 -9.59 15.74 -25.24
C GLY A 178 -9.32 16.26 -23.83
N THR A 179 -10.20 16.00 -22.86
CA THR A 179 -9.98 16.38 -21.46
C THR A 179 -8.97 15.43 -20.83
N VAL A 180 -7.91 15.95 -20.21
CA VAL A 180 -6.93 15.14 -19.47
C VAL A 180 -7.60 14.53 -18.24
N ILE A 181 -7.67 13.20 -18.21
CA ILE A 181 -8.25 12.40 -17.12
C ILE A 181 -7.19 11.65 -16.31
N GLY A 182 -5.95 11.60 -16.78
CA GLY A 182 -4.87 10.92 -16.10
C GLY A 182 -3.55 11.03 -16.83
N TYR A 183 -2.56 10.31 -16.31
CA TYR A 183 -1.24 10.16 -16.91
C TYR A 183 -0.83 8.69 -16.81
N ILE A 184 -0.02 8.23 -17.76
CA ILE A 184 0.63 6.92 -17.70
C ILE A 184 2.12 7.10 -17.89
N ASP A 185 2.89 6.26 -17.22
CA ASP A 185 4.32 6.14 -17.44
C ASP A 185 4.60 5.22 -18.63
N VAL A 186 5.41 5.69 -19.56
CA VAL A 186 5.94 4.92 -20.67
C VAL A 186 7.46 4.84 -20.57
N ALA A 187 8.01 3.65 -20.77
CA ALA A 187 9.44 3.48 -20.94
C ALA A 187 9.79 3.84 -22.39
N VAL A 188 10.70 4.80 -22.56
CA VAL A 188 11.21 5.20 -23.88
C VAL A 188 12.74 5.15 -23.87
N GLU A 189 13.33 4.81 -24.99
CA GLU A 189 14.78 4.89 -25.15
C GLU A 189 15.23 6.35 -25.16
N ARG A 190 16.39 6.64 -24.57
CA ARG A 190 16.96 7.99 -24.53
C ARG A 190 17.26 8.49 -25.94
N SER A 191 16.77 9.68 -26.26
CA SER A 191 17.12 10.45 -27.46
C SER A 191 17.19 11.94 -27.14
N GLU A 192 17.80 12.74 -28.02
CA GLU A 192 17.84 14.20 -27.88
C GLU A 192 16.44 14.81 -27.77
N GLU A 193 15.44 14.21 -28.43
CA GLU A 193 14.06 14.68 -28.43
C GLU A 193 13.34 14.49 -27.09
N VAL A 194 13.64 13.41 -26.37
CA VAL A 194 12.92 13.04 -25.14
C VAL A 194 13.66 13.41 -23.87
N VAL A 195 14.99 13.60 -23.91
CA VAL A 195 15.80 13.75 -22.69
C VAL A 195 15.37 14.96 -21.86
N SER A 196 15.04 16.07 -22.51
CA SER A 196 14.62 17.32 -21.86
C SER A 196 13.12 17.42 -21.57
N LYS A 197 12.32 16.40 -21.94
CA LYS A 197 10.86 16.42 -21.79
C LYS A 197 10.45 15.50 -20.66
N ASP A 198 9.81 16.00 -19.61
CA ASP A 198 9.26 15.14 -18.54
C ASP A 198 7.94 14.49 -18.95
N VAL A 199 7.15 15.22 -19.73
CA VAL A 199 5.90 14.78 -20.36
C VAL A 199 6.11 14.81 -21.87
N LEU A 200 5.78 13.71 -22.54
CA LEU A 200 5.85 13.63 -24.00
C LEU A 200 4.71 14.44 -24.63
N GLU A 201 4.97 15.04 -25.78
CA GLU A 201 3.98 15.78 -26.57
C GLU A 201 3.08 14.83 -27.38
N CYS A 202 2.52 13.84 -26.69
CA CYS A 202 1.58 12.88 -27.25
C CYS A 202 0.49 12.54 -26.22
N GLN A 203 -0.61 11.97 -26.70
CA GLN A 203 -1.76 11.63 -25.88
C GLN A 203 -2.25 10.21 -26.18
N LEU A 204 -2.72 9.51 -25.15
CA LEU A 204 -3.48 8.27 -25.29
C LEU A 204 -4.97 8.57 -25.10
N VAL A 205 -5.79 8.16 -26.07
CA VAL A 205 -7.24 8.32 -26.01
C VAL A 205 -7.87 7.07 -25.39
N MET A 206 -8.46 7.20 -24.21
CA MET A 206 -9.22 6.11 -23.59
C MET A 206 -10.66 6.08 -24.11
N ARG A 207 -10.98 5.05 -24.89
CA ARG A 207 -12.35 4.81 -25.37
C ARG A 207 -13.11 3.90 -24.40
N ARG A 208 -14.37 4.23 -24.12
CA ARG A 208 -15.22 3.35 -23.31
C ARG A 208 -15.51 2.07 -24.08
N LYS A 209 -15.34 0.92 -23.43
CA LYS A 209 -15.79 -0.35 -23.99
C LYS A 209 -17.34 -0.32 -24.08
N PRO A 210 -17.95 -0.70 -25.21
CA PRO A 210 -19.39 -0.82 -25.30
C PRO A 210 -19.91 -1.77 -24.20
N GLN A 211 -20.91 -1.33 -23.42
CA GLN A 211 -21.57 -2.25 -22.50
C GLN A 211 -22.34 -3.29 -23.32
N PRO A 212 -22.24 -4.60 -22.99
CA PRO A 212 -23.12 -5.59 -23.59
C PRO A 212 -24.56 -5.20 -23.29
N SER A 213 -25.41 -5.11 -24.32
CA SER A 213 -26.84 -4.89 -24.13
C SER A 213 -27.39 -6.02 -23.28
N VAL A 214 -27.86 -5.70 -22.07
CA VAL A 214 -28.62 -6.64 -21.26
C VAL A 214 -29.97 -6.82 -21.95
N SER A 215 -30.09 -7.87 -22.76
CA SER A 215 -31.37 -8.31 -23.30
C SER A 215 -32.29 -8.59 -22.12
N LYS A 216 -33.29 -7.74 -21.89
CA LYS A 216 -34.36 -8.03 -20.94
C LYS A 216 -35.03 -9.32 -21.41
N ILE A 217 -34.81 -10.42 -20.69
CA ILE A 217 -35.67 -11.59 -20.77
C ILE A 217 -36.99 -11.14 -20.12
N ILE A 218 -37.96 -10.80 -20.95
CA ILE A 218 -39.35 -10.60 -20.52
C ILE A 218 -39.92 -12.00 -20.39
N GLY A 219 -40.07 -12.47 -19.14
CA GLY A 219 -40.88 -13.63 -18.78
C GLY A 219 -42.29 -13.18 -18.42
#